data_AF-A0A929GWI8-F1
#
_entry.id   AF-A0A929GWI8-F1
#
_cell.length_a   1.000
_cell.length_b   1.000
_cell.length_c   1.000
_cell.angle_alpha   90.00
_cell.angle_beta   90.00
_cell.angle_gamma   90.00
#
_symmetry.space_group_name_H-M   'P 1'
#
loop_
_entity.id
_entity.type
_entity.pdbx_description
1 polymer ?
#
loop_
_entity_poly.entity_id
_entity_poly.type
_entity_poly.pdbx_seq_one_letter_code
_entity_poly.pdbx_strand_id
1 'polypeptide(L)'
;MKKVIGKLLLASVLSIMLVSGASAADMASFKKMTKNTIRQAISGSISDIDKLIATQVKMLDIGVQGCKEYAKKSPKDAKIMNLVVQNAEKMKAMTLDEIEDAWHEGGVLKKNGIDFDKIDHMGAALSHMDTVVHPATTYIALKEYKKTKDEDLLDQVKDELSEVLEHLDHIK
;
A
#
# COMPACT_ATOMS: atom_id res chain seq x y z
N MET A 1 -16.68 67.33 22.29
CA MET A 1 -17.24 65.97 22.12
C MET A 1 -17.88 65.84 20.74
N LYS A 2 -17.21 65.22 19.75
CA LYS A 2 -17.83 64.73 18.50
C LYS A 2 -17.11 63.45 18.06
N LYS A 3 -17.90 62.50 17.57
CA LYS A 3 -17.72 61.05 17.56
C LYS A 3 -16.69 60.56 16.53
N VAL A 4 -15.88 59.58 16.93
CA VAL A 4 -15.05 58.74 16.03
C VAL A 4 -15.97 57.77 15.30
N ILE A 5 -16.06 57.89 13.97
CA ILE A 5 -16.78 56.95 13.11
C ILE A 5 -15.77 55.88 12.68
N GLY A 6 -15.84 54.72 13.35
CA GLY A 6 -15.09 53.53 12.97
C GLY A 6 -15.62 52.97 11.66
N LYS A 7 -14.77 52.90 10.63
CA LYS A 7 -15.03 52.12 9.43
C LYS A 7 -14.60 50.68 9.69
N LEU A 8 -15.57 49.82 9.99
CA LEU A 8 -15.40 48.38 9.97
C LEU A 8 -15.47 47.94 8.49
N LEU A 9 -14.32 47.65 7.88
CA LEU A 9 -14.28 46.97 6.58
C LEU A 9 -14.26 45.47 6.86
N LEU A 10 -15.41 44.82 6.68
CA LEU A 10 -15.52 43.36 6.62
C LEU A 10 -14.75 42.86 5.39
N ALA A 11 -13.59 42.24 5.62
CA ALA A 11 -12.92 41.43 4.61
C ALA A 11 -13.54 40.01 4.66
N SER A 12 -14.44 39.72 3.73
CA SER A 12 -14.96 38.37 3.50
C SER A 12 -13.86 37.50 2.88
N VAL A 13 -13.12 36.76 3.72
CA VAL A 13 -12.19 35.73 3.26
C VAL A 13 -13.02 34.55 2.74
N LEU A 14 -13.16 34.48 1.42
CA LEU A 14 -13.71 33.31 0.73
C LEU A 14 -12.65 32.20 0.79
N SER A 15 -12.68 31.42 1.87
CA SER A 15 -11.86 30.21 1.99
C SER A 15 -12.34 29.19 0.97
N ILE A 16 -11.64 29.11 -0.17
CA ILE A 16 -11.77 27.99 -1.11
C ILE A 16 -11.26 26.76 -0.37
N MET A 17 -12.18 25.99 0.22
CA MET A 17 -11.88 24.64 0.66
C MET A 17 -11.60 23.83 -0.60
N LEU A 18 -10.32 23.58 -0.86
CA LEU A 18 -9.90 22.52 -1.77
C LEU A 18 -10.42 21.21 -1.18
N VAL A 19 -11.61 20.80 -1.64
CA VAL A 19 -12.12 19.45 -1.39
C VAL A 19 -11.10 18.51 -2.01
N SER A 20 -10.25 17.92 -1.19
CA SER A 20 -9.37 16.83 -1.59
C SER A 20 -10.26 15.69 -2.05
N GLY A 21 -10.57 15.66 -3.35
CA GLY A 21 -11.39 14.62 -3.95
C GLY A 21 -10.80 13.27 -3.57
N ALA A 22 -11.61 12.40 -2.98
CA ALA A 22 -11.23 11.03 -2.76
C ALA A 22 -10.96 10.39 -4.13
N SER A 23 -9.69 10.30 -4.51
CA SER A 23 -9.27 9.53 -5.68
C SER A 23 -9.52 8.06 -5.38
N ALA A 24 -10.28 7.41 -6.26
CA ALA A 24 -10.41 5.97 -6.26
C ALA A 24 -9.04 5.32 -6.48
N ALA A 25 -8.81 4.15 -5.88
CA ALA A 25 -7.59 3.40 -6.06
C ALA A 25 -7.48 2.87 -7.50
N ASP A 26 -6.39 3.21 -8.20
CA ASP A 26 -6.17 2.82 -9.60
C ASP A 26 -5.64 1.38 -9.72
N MET A 27 -6.53 0.41 -9.48
CA MET A 27 -6.21 -1.02 -9.53
C MET A 27 -5.80 -1.50 -10.93
N ALA A 28 -6.23 -0.80 -11.99
CA ALA A 28 -5.81 -1.10 -13.36
C ALA A 28 -4.32 -0.79 -13.56
N SER A 29 -3.87 0.39 -13.12
CA SER A 29 -2.45 0.74 -13.12
C SER A 29 -1.65 -0.16 -12.19
N PHE A 30 -2.17 -0.49 -11.01
CA PHE A 30 -1.54 -1.46 -10.10
C PHE A 30 -1.26 -2.79 -10.82
N LYS A 31 -2.29 -3.43 -11.39
CA LYS A 31 -2.16 -4.71 -12.12
C LYS A 31 -1.14 -4.64 -13.27
N LYS A 32 -1.08 -3.51 -13.97
CA LYS A 32 -0.09 -3.28 -15.04
C LYS A 32 1.34 -3.19 -14.50
N MET A 33 1.54 -2.46 -13.40
CA MET A 33 2.85 -2.32 -12.75
C MET A 33 3.32 -3.66 -12.17
N THR A 34 2.44 -4.43 -11.54
CA THR A 34 2.73 -5.78 -11.05
C THR A 34 3.25 -6.69 -12.16
N LYS A 35 2.48 -6.82 -13.26
CA LYS A 35 2.87 -7.63 -14.43
C LYS A 35 4.19 -7.18 -15.04
N ASN A 36 4.46 -5.88 -15.07
CA ASN A 36 5.70 -5.35 -15.60
C ASN A 36 6.91 -5.63 -14.71
N THR A 37 6.72 -5.59 -13.38
CA THR A 37 7.78 -5.94 -12.42
C THR A 37 8.12 -7.42 -12.51
N ILE A 38 7.11 -8.31 -12.52
CA ILE A 38 7.30 -9.76 -12.69
C ILE A 38 8.11 -10.07 -13.95
N ARG A 39 7.75 -9.47 -15.10
CA ARG A 39 8.49 -9.71 -16.36
C ARG A 39 9.96 -9.31 -16.26
N GLN A 40 10.27 -8.21 -15.57
CA GLN A 40 11.65 -7.78 -15.38
C GLN A 40 12.40 -8.71 -14.42
N ALA A 41 11.76 -9.16 -13.34
CA ALA A 41 12.34 -10.13 -12.41
C ALA A 41 12.66 -11.46 -13.11
N ILE A 42 11.71 -12.04 -13.85
CA ILE A 42 11.90 -13.27 -14.64
C ILE A 42 13.04 -13.13 -15.66
N SER A 43 13.21 -11.95 -16.25
CA SER A 43 14.26 -11.75 -17.24
C SER A 43 15.68 -11.74 -16.64
N GLY A 44 15.82 -11.59 -15.31
CA GLY A 44 17.10 -11.37 -14.63
C GLY A 44 17.80 -10.05 -14.99
N SER A 45 17.27 -9.28 -15.95
CA SER A 45 17.89 -8.10 -16.52
C SER A 45 17.08 -6.84 -16.22
N ILE A 46 17.34 -6.25 -15.07
CA ILE A 46 16.70 -5.01 -14.63
C ILE A 46 17.48 -3.81 -15.16
N SER A 47 16.95 -3.18 -16.21
CA SER A 47 17.56 -2.00 -16.85
C SER A 47 17.64 -0.77 -15.93
N ASP A 48 16.69 -0.61 -15.02
CA ASP A 48 16.62 0.52 -14.08
C ASP A 48 16.01 0.07 -12.75
N ILE A 49 16.88 -0.37 -11.83
CA ILE A 49 16.48 -0.86 -10.51
C ILE A 49 15.83 0.24 -9.65
N ASP A 50 16.27 1.48 -9.77
CA ASP A 50 15.74 2.60 -8.97
C ASP A 50 14.32 2.95 -9.39
N LYS A 51 14.03 2.92 -10.70
CA LYS A 51 12.67 3.05 -11.20
C LYS A 51 11.78 1.89 -10.78
N LEU A 52 12.31 0.67 -10.70
CA LEU A 52 11.55 -0.49 -10.26
C LEU A 52 11.20 -0.41 -8.76
N ILE A 53 12.14 0.03 -7.93
CA ILE A 53 11.92 0.33 -6.51
C ILE A 53 10.87 1.44 -6.35
N ALA A 54 10.98 2.53 -7.12
CA ALA A 54 10.00 3.62 -7.09
C ALA A 54 8.61 3.17 -7.57
N THR A 55 8.54 2.15 -8.43
CA THR A 55 7.27 1.54 -8.86
C THR A 55 6.58 0.83 -7.70
N GLN A 56 7.33 0.15 -6.83
CA GLN A 56 6.75 -0.48 -5.63
C GLN A 56 6.16 0.55 -4.66
N VAL A 57 6.79 1.71 -4.52
CA VAL A 57 6.24 2.81 -3.70
C VAL A 57 4.88 3.27 -4.25
N LYS A 58 4.76 3.44 -5.58
CA LYS A 58 3.49 3.81 -6.20
C LYS A 58 2.43 2.72 -6.05
N MET A 59 2.81 1.45 -6.15
CA MET A 59 1.92 0.32 -5.92
C MET A 59 1.41 0.32 -4.47
N LEU A 60 2.30 0.51 -3.50
CA LEU A 60 1.95 0.63 -2.08
C LEU A 60 0.98 1.79 -1.83
N ASP A 61 1.19 2.96 -2.43
CA ASP A 61 0.27 4.10 -2.31
C ASP A 61 -1.13 3.76 -2.83
N ILE A 62 -1.23 3.08 -3.99
CA ILE A 62 -2.50 2.62 -4.56
C ILE A 62 -3.16 1.58 -3.64
N GLY A 63 -2.40 0.62 -3.11
CA GLY A 63 -2.89 -0.39 -2.17
C GLY A 63 -3.44 0.24 -0.90
N VAL A 64 -2.72 1.20 -0.31
CA VAL A 64 -3.17 1.98 0.85
C VAL A 64 -4.48 2.69 0.57
N GLN A 65 -4.65 3.21 -0.65
CA GLN A 65 -5.89 3.86 -1.07
C GLN A 65 -7.03 2.84 -1.20
N GLY A 66 -6.75 1.66 -1.75
CA GLY A 66 -7.67 0.52 -1.79
C GLY A 66 -8.14 0.09 -0.39
N CYS A 67 -7.22 -0.08 0.56
CA CYS A 67 -7.57 -0.38 1.95
C CYS A 67 -8.45 0.70 2.58
N LYS A 68 -8.14 1.98 2.37
CA LYS A 68 -8.95 3.10 2.89
C LYS A 68 -10.37 3.11 2.33
N GLU A 69 -10.54 2.75 1.06
CA GLU A 69 -11.85 2.65 0.42
C GLU A 69 -12.64 1.44 0.91
N TYR A 70 -11.99 0.28 0.99
CA TYR A 70 -12.62 -0.94 1.47
C TYR A 70 -13.05 -0.82 2.94
N ALA A 71 -12.24 -0.18 3.79
CA ALA A 71 -12.60 0.11 5.18
C ALA A 71 -13.93 0.88 5.33
N LYS A 72 -14.22 1.79 4.39
CA LYS A 72 -15.47 2.56 4.38
C LYS A 72 -16.67 1.72 3.94
N LYS A 73 -16.44 0.76 3.03
CA LYS A 73 -17.48 -0.14 2.49
C LYS A 73 -17.75 -1.34 3.39
N SER A 74 -16.76 -1.79 4.16
CA SER A 74 -16.84 -2.97 5.03
C SER A 74 -16.43 -2.64 6.47
N PRO A 75 -17.38 -2.18 7.32
CA PRO A 75 -17.10 -1.87 8.72
C PRO A 75 -16.52 -3.06 9.51
N LYS A 76 -16.89 -4.30 9.13
CA LYS A 76 -16.36 -5.52 9.76
C LYS A 76 -14.86 -5.71 9.55
N ASP A 77 -14.33 -5.26 8.41
CA ASP A 77 -12.91 -5.42 8.04
C ASP A 77 -12.10 -4.14 8.26
N ALA A 78 -12.77 -3.03 8.62
CA ALA A 78 -12.16 -1.72 8.78
C ALA A 78 -10.99 -1.71 9.77
N LYS A 79 -11.02 -2.55 10.82
CA LYS A 79 -9.91 -2.67 11.78
C LYS A 79 -8.64 -3.19 11.11
N ILE A 80 -8.74 -4.24 10.29
CA ILE A 80 -7.60 -4.79 9.53
C ILE A 80 -7.07 -3.72 8.58
N MET A 81 -7.95 -3.12 7.78
CA MET A 81 -7.58 -2.10 6.79
C MET A 81 -6.89 -0.89 7.43
N ASN A 82 -7.38 -0.44 8.58
CA ASN A 82 -6.76 0.68 9.29
C ASN A 82 -5.38 0.32 9.85
N LEU A 83 -5.17 -0.91 10.33
CA LEU A 83 -3.85 -1.37 10.78
C LEU A 83 -2.86 -1.39 9.61
N VAL A 84 -3.26 -1.91 8.45
CA VAL A 84 -2.44 -1.91 7.23
C VAL A 84 -2.06 -0.48 6.85
N VAL A 85 -3.05 0.41 6.72
CA VAL A 85 -2.84 1.82 6.33
C VAL A 85 -1.91 2.56 7.30
N GLN A 86 -2.05 2.33 8.61
CA GLN A 86 -1.24 2.99 9.63
C GLN A 86 0.22 2.52 9.65
N ASN A 87 0.51 1.34 9.11
CA ASN A 87 1.83 0.73 9.15
C ASN A 87 2.50 0.59 7.78
N ALA A 88 1.80 0.88 6.68
CA ALA A 88 2.32 0.75 5.32
C ALA A 88 3.69 1.40 5.11
N GLU A 89 3.89 2.62 5.62
CA GLU A 89 5.19 3.30 5.53
C GLU A 89 6.29 2.61 6.35
N LYS A 90 5.95 2.02 7.50
CA LYS A 90 6.89 1.31 8.36
C LYS A 90 7.31 -0.03 7.75
N MET A 91 6.44 -0.67 6.98
CA MET A 91 6.75 -1.94 6.30
C MET A 91 8.00 -1.81 5.44
N LYS A 92 8.16 -0.71 4.69
CA LYS A 92 9.35 -0.45 3.86
C LYS A 92 10.68 -0.34 4.63
N ALA A 93 10.61 -0.18 5.95
CA ALA A 93 11.78 -0.09 6.82
C ALA A 93 12.11 -1.40 7.53
N MET A 94 11.31 -2.45 7.33
CA MET A 94 11.52 -3.79 7.88
C MET A 94 12.60 -4.54 7.08
N THR A 95 13.16 -5.60 7.68
CA THR A 95 13.83 -6.68 6.95
C THR A 95 12.81 -7.62 6.30
N LEU A 96 13.26 -8.53 5.44
CA LEU A 96 12.41 -9.59 4.87
C LEU A 96 11.83 -10.50 5.96
N ASP A 97 12.65 -10.94 6.92
CA ASP A 97 12.17 -11.75 8.06
C ASP A 97 11.14 -10.99 8.92
N GLU A 98 11.38 -9.69 9.17
CA GLU A 98 10.47 -8.89 9.99
C GLU A 98 9.10 -8.68 9.33
N ILE A 99 9.05 -8.49 8.01
CA ILE A 99 7.77 -8.32 7.29
C ILE A 99 7.02 -9.64 7.17
N GLU A 100 7.73 -10.77 7.00
CA GLU A 100 7.16 -12.12 6.99
C GLU A 100 6.41 -12.38 8.31
N ASP A 101 7.13 -12.33 9.45
CA ASP A 101 6.55 -12.56 10.77
C ASP A 101 5.41 -11.57 11.10
N ALA A 102 5.60 -10.29 10.75
CA ALA A 102 4.67 -9.25 11.14
C ALA A 102 3.37 -9.28 10.32
N TRP A 103 3.43 -9.56 9.03
CA TRP A 103 2.31 -9.36 8.12
C TRP A 103 1.88 -10.63 7.39
N HIS A 104 2.81 -11.40 6.83
CA HIS A 104 2.50 -12.64 6.12
C HIS A 104 2.05 -13.75 7.08
N GLU A 105 2.68 -13.87 8.25
CA GLU A 105 2.27 -14.81 9.31
C GLU A 105 1.20 -14.23 10.28
N GLY A 106 0.75 -13.00 10.00
CA GLY A 106 -0.31 -12.32 10.75
C GLY A 106 0.10 -11.83 12.14
N GLY A 107 1.39 -11.68 12.45
CA GLY A 107 1.88 -11.27 13.78
C GLY A 107 1.28 -9.95 14.29
N VAL A 108 1.13 -8.94 13.44
CA VAL A 108 0.49 -7.65 13.78
C VAL A 108 -1.00 -7.83 14.04
N LEU A 109 -1.68 -8.66 13.24
CA LEU A 109 -3.11 -8.92 13.40
C LEU A 109 -3.39 -9.64 14.73
N LYS A 110 -2.63 -10.70 15.02
CA LYS A 110 -2.69 -11.46 16.29
C LYS A 110 -2.46 -10.56 17.50
N LYS A 111 -1.42 -9.70 17.46
CA LYS A 111 -1.14 -8.71 18.52
C LYS A 111 -2.27 -7.69 18.74
N ASN A 112 -3.12 -7.47 17.73
CA ASN A 112 -4.28 -6.59 17.81
C ASN A 112 -5.60 -7.34 18.06
N GLY A 113 -5.54 -8.61 18.47
CA GLY A 113 -6.72 -9.41 18.80
C GLY A 113 -7.56 -9.79 17.58
N ILE A 114 -6.94 -9.89 16.40
CA ILE A 114 -7.55 -10.40 15.18
C ILE A 114 -7.01 -11.82 14.97
N ASP A 115 -7.92 -12.77 14.86
CA ASP A 115 -7.60 -14.18 14.63
C ASP A 115 -7.31 -14.41 13.14
N PHE A 116 -6.03 -14.29 12.77
CA PHE A 116 -5.57 -14.38 11.38
C PHE A 116 -5.95 -15.71 10.72
N ASP A 117 -5.86 -16.81 11.46
CA ASP A 117 -6.10 -18.17 10.96
C ASP A 117 -7.59 -18.40 10.59
N LYS A 118 -8.49 -17.52 11.04
CA LYS A 118 -9.92 -17.53 10.70
C LYS A 118 -10.29 -16.61 9.55
N ILE A 119 -9.34 -15.81 9.04
CA ILE A 119 -9.61 -14.95 7.90
C ILE A 119 -9.54 -15.80 6.63
N ASP A 120 -10.55 -15.64 5.77
CA ASP A 120 -10.52 -16.20 4.43
C ASP A 120 -9.33 -15.61 3.67
N HIS A 121 -8.33 -16.43 3.37
CA HIS A 121 -7.08 -15.99 2.76
C HIS A 121 -7.30 -15.45 1.34
N MET A 122 -8.33 -15.96 0.64
CA MET A 122 -8.76 -15.48 -0.67
C MET A 122 -9.96 -14.51 -0.56
N GLY A 123 -10.25 -14.06 0.66
CA GLY A 123 -11.31 -13.10 0.94
C GLY A 123 -10.84 -11.67 0.68
N ALA A 124 -11.78 -10.80 0.32
CA ALA A 124 -11.50 -9.40 -0.03
C ALA A 124 -10.67 -8.64 1.03
N ALA A 125 -10.79 -8.99 2.32
CA ALA A 125 -10.03 -8.36 3.38
C ALA A 125 -8.52 -8.64 3.28
N LEU A 126 -8.10 -9.90 3.11
CA LEU A 126 -6.68 -10.21 2.89
C LEU A 126 -6.24 -9.73 1.53
N SER A 127 -7.05 -9.92 0.49
CA SER A 127 -6.69 -9.45 -0.85
C SER A 127 -6.40 -7.94 -0.90
N HIS A 128 -7.13 -7.12 -0.15
CA HIS A 128 -6.79 -5.71 0.02
C HIS A 128 -5.51 -5.48 0.83
N MET A 129 -5.29 -6.20 1.92
CA MET A 129 -4.04 -6.15 2.69
C MET A 129 -2.82 -6.45 1.80
N ASP A 130 -2.95 -7.46 0.94
CA ASP A 130 -1.88 -7.98 0.09
C ASP A 130 -1.49 -7.01 -1.02
N THR A 131 -2.39 -6.10 -1.42
CA THR A 131 -2.01 -4.95 -2.28
C THR A 131 -1.06 -3.95 -1.61
N VAL A 132 -0.79 -4.09 -0.31
CA VAL A 132 0.17 -3.28 0.44
C VAL A 132 1.37 -4.12 0.89
N VAL A 133 1.13 -5.30 1.45
CA VAL A 133 2.19 -6.15 2.02
C VAL A 133 3.15 -6.63 0.93
N HIS A 134 2.69 -7.29 -0.14
CA HIS A 134 3.59 -7.79 -1.18
C HIS A 134 4.40 -6.69 -1.88
N PRO A 135 3.84 -5.51 -2.24
CA PRO A 135 4.66 -4.41 -2.75
C PRO A 135 5.70 -3.89 -1.74
N ALA A 136 5.40 -3.91 -0.44
CA ALA A 136 6.37 -3.55 0.59
C ALA A 136 7.50 -4.60 0.68
N THR A 137 7.17 -5.89 0.67
CA THR A 137 8.15 -6.99 0.64
C THR A 137 9.04 -6.90 -0.60
N THR A 138 8.40 -6.69 -1.77
CA THR A 138 9.08 -6.48 -3.05
C THR A 138 10.01 -5.27 -3.02
N TYR A 139 9.60 -4.17 -2.37
CA TYR A 139 10.45 -2.99 -2.20
C TYR A 139 11.72 -3.30 -1.39
N ILE A 140 11.61 -4.10 -0.33
CA ILE A 140 12.73 -4.53 0.49
C ILE A 140 13.66 -5.43 -0.34
N ALA A 141 13.11 -6.47 -0.97
CA ALA A 141 13.87 -7.41 -1.79
C ALA A 141 14.63 -6.72 -2.93
N LEU A 142 14.00 -5.79 -3.65
CA LEU A 142 14.67 -5.02 -4.71
C LEU A 142 15.79 -4.11 -4.18
N LYS A 143 15.64 -3.56 -2.98
CA LYS A 143 16.71 -2.77 -2.34
C LYS A 143 17.88 -3.63 -1.89
N GLU A 144 17.62 -4.85 -1.44
CA GLU A 144 18.66 -5.82 -1.11
C GLU A 144 19.36 -6.29 -2.38
N TYR A 145 18.61 -6.68 -3.42
CA TYR A 145 19.14 -7.04 -4.73
C TYR A 145 20.04 -5.96 -5.32
N LYS A 146 19.64 -4.68 -5.18
CA LYS A 146 20.47 -3.55 -5.63
C LYS A 146 21.89 -3.60 -5.03
N LYS A 147 22.01 -4.04 -3.77
CA LYS A 147 23.28 -4.11 -3.02
C LYS A 147 24.02 -5.42 -3.25
N THR A 148 23.33 -6.55 -3.21
CA THR A 148 23.92 -7.89 -3.17
C THR A 148 24.05 -8.54 -4.54
N LYS A 149 23.15 -8.19 -5.48
CA LYS A 149 22.95 -8.88 -6.77
C LYS A 149 22.55 -10.35 -6.62
N ASP A 150 21.97 -10.70 -5.48
CA ASP A 150 21.47 -12.05 -5.23
C ASP A 150 20.19 -12.31 -6.03
N GLU A 151 20.26 -13.25 -6.98
CA GLU A 151 19.16 -13.54 -7.91
C GLU A 151 17.95 -14.20 -7.21
N ASP A 152 18.14 -14.83 -6.05
CA ASP A 152 17.04 -15.41 -5.27
C ASP A 152 16.04 -14.32 -4.82
N LEU A 153 16.51 -13.08 -4.64
CA LEU A 153 15.65 -11.93 -4.35
C LEU A 153 14.75 -11.55 -5.53
N LEU A 154 15.15 -11.85 -6.77
CA LEU A 154 14.28 -11.65 -7.93
C LEU A 154 13.21 -12.73 -8.03
N ASP A 155 13.52 -13.95 -7.59
CA ASP A 155 12.52 -15.01 -7.46
C ASP A 155 11.50 -14.66 -6.38
N GLN A 156 11.92 -14.13 -5.23
CA GLN A 156 10.99 -13.63 -4.22
C GLN A 156 10.12 -12.49 -4.76
N VAL A 157 10.70 -11.51 -5.47
CA VAL A 157 9.91 -10.44 -6.14
C VAL A 157 8.85 -11.02 -7.09
N LYS A 158 9.17 -12.08 -7.81
CA LYS A 158 8.25 -12.75 -8.74
C LYS A 158 7.13 -13.45 -7.97
N ASP A 159 7.45 -14.18 -6.92
CA ASP A 159 6.48 -14.97 -6.14
C ASP A 159 5.49 -14.05 -5.42
N GLU A 160 5.99 -13.06 -4.66
CA GLU A 160 5.19 -12.05 -3.95
C GLU A 160 4.21 -11.31 -4.88
N LEU A 161 4.70 -10.92 -6.06
CA LEU A 161 3.86 -10.20 -7.02
C LEU A 161 2.93 -11.12 -7.82
N SER A 162 3.22 -12.42 -7.90
CA SER A 162 2.32 -13.38 -8.50
C SER A 162 1.14 -13.65 -7.57
N GLU A 163 1.39 -13.83 -6.27
CA GLU A 163 0.35 -13.95 -5.25
C GLU A 163 -0.57 -12.73 -5.25
N VAL A 164 -0.03 -11.51 -5.27
CA VAL A 164 -0.90 -10.32 -5.32
C VAL A 164 -1.78 -10.30 -6.58
N LEU A 165 -1.31 -10.80 -7.74
CA LEU A 165 -2.13 -10.86 -8.96
C LEU A 165 -3.33 -11.81 -8.81
N GLU A 166 -3.16 -12.93 -8.10
CA GLU A 166 -4.25 -13.85 -7.80
C GLU A 166 -5.27 -13.16 -6.89
N HIS A 167 -4.79 -12.47 -5.85
CA HIS A 167 -5.64 -11.75 -4.90
C HIS A 167 -6.41 -10.58 -5.52
N LEU A 168 -5.87 -9.92 -6.55
CA LEU A 168 -6.57 -8.82 -7.24
C LEU A 168 -7.94 -9.24 -7.80
N ASP A 169 -8.14 -10.52 -8.15
CA ASP A 169 -9.41 -11.00 -8.69
C ASP A 169 -10.51 -11.13 -7.61
N HIS A 170 -10.14 -10.98 -6.34
CA HIS A 170 -11.03 -11.01 -5.17
C HIS A 170 -11.39 -9.60 -4.65
N ILE A 171 -10.80 -8.55 -5.23
CA ILE A 171 -11.10 -7.15 -4.91
C ILE A 171 -12.28 -6.65 -5.76
N LYS A 172 -13.33 -6.11 -5.11
CA LYS A 172 -14.57 -5.62 -5.75
C LYS A 172 -14.93 -4.20 -5.33
#